data_AF-A0A2D6PCT5-F1
#
_entry.id   AF-A0A2D6PCT5-F1
#
_cell.length_a   1.000
_cell.length_b   1.000
_cell.length_c   1.000
_cell.angle_alpha   90.00
_cell.angle_beta   90.00
_cell.angle_gamma   90.00
#
_symmetry.space_group_name_H-M   'P 1'
#
loop_
_entity.id
_entity.type
_entity.pdbx_description
1 polymer ?
#
loop_
_entity_poly.entity_id
_entity_poly.type
_entity_poly.pdbx_seq_one_letter_code
_entity_poly.pdbx_strand_id
1 'polypeptide(L)'
;MLTDKLKENIARVDILSDFDEVMIKGQSAYKEVLTYFWSLPIVDNIKFIERAKEKYFEYIETGDVRAFYELLSGCQVKVLDRVANKLKKNKRWHNLVGNTKVGIVSRNNRRIILKYLKLNSIDAEIIAANEPEILGDIYTGNVDIIVNNDKLVDFVKEKDYICGDEEKEILEGFGIDSIKLDKGIYICSNQKDFKENYYIMQSDGKFKNFE
;
A
#
# COMPACT_ATOMS: atom_id res chain seq x y z
N MET A 1 8.16 -10.20 -14.14
CA MET A 1 9.64 -10.12 -14.27
C MET A 1 10.14 -8.78 -13.74
N LEU A 2 10.83 -8.80 -12.61
CA LEU A 2 11.39 -7.61 -11.95
C LEU A 2 12.66 -7.12 -12.64
N THR A 3 12.85 -5.81 -12.68
CA THR A 3 14.09 -5.19 -13.17
C THR A 3 15.22 -5.35 -12.15
N ASP A 4 16.48 -5.36 -12.61
CA ASP A 4 17.65 -5.49 -11.73
C ASP A 4 17.70 -4.39 -10.67
N LYS A 5 17.34 -3.16 -11.04
CA LYS A 5 17.24 -2.03 -10.11
C LYS A 5 16.22 -2.27 -9.00
N LEU A 6 15.06 -2.86 -9.32
CA LEU A 6 14.05 -3.20 -8.30
C LEU A 6 14.57 -4.29 -7.36
N LYS A 7 15.24 -5.31 -7.90
CA LYS A 7 15.87 -6.37 -7.09
C LYS A 7 16.93 -5.81 -6.14
N GLU A 8 17.79 -4.92 -6.62
CA GLU A 8 18.78 -4.25 -5.79
C GLU A 8 18.15 -3.46 -4.64
N ASN A 9 17.05 -2.75 -4.89
CA ASN A 9 16.34 -2.01 -3.85
C ASN A 9 15.70 -2.97 -2.83
N ILE A 10 15.07 -4.06 -3.27
CA ILE A 10 14.49 -5.10 -2.40
C ILE A 10 15.56 -5.72 -1.49
N ALA A 11 16.78 -5.92 -2.01
CA ALA A 11 17.88 -6.49 -1.23
C ALA A 11 18.37 -5.59 -0.09
N ARG A 12 18.09 -4.27 -0.13
CA ARG A 12 18.55 -3.29 0.88
C ARG A 12 17.65 -3.19 2.12
N VAL A 13 16.44 -3.73 2.03
CA VAL A 13 15.47 -3.74 3.11
C VAL A 13 15.40 -5.11 3.75
N ASP A 14 14.96 -5.18 4.99
CA ASP A 14 14.82 -6.42 5.75
C ASP A 14 13.43 -7.02 5.55
N ILE A 15 12.41 -6.17 5.42
CA ILE A 15 11.02 -6.57 5.17
C ILE A 15 10.38 -5.68 4.11
N LEU A 16 9.40 -6.22 3.40
CA LEU A 16 8.47 -5.52 2.55
C LEU A 16 7.12 -5.35 3.27
N SER A 17 6.41 -4.26 3.00
CA SER A 17 5.11 -3.96 3.59
C SER A 17 4.20 -3.33 2.57
N ASP A 18 2.91 -3.67 2.62
CA ASP A 18 1.89 -2.84 1.98
C ASP A 18 1.66 -1.54 2.77
N PHE A 19 1.04 -0.58 2.10
CA PHE A 19 0.66 0.71 2.66
C PHE A 19 -0.77 0.72 3.21
N ASP A 20 -1.76 0.42 2.37
CA ASP A 20 -3.18 0.51 2.73
C ASP A 20 -3.57 -0.60 3.71
N GLU A 21 -4.38 -0.27 4.72
CA GLU A 21 -4.83 -1.17 5.81
C GLU A 21 -3.74 -1.86 6.66
N VAL A 22 -2.48 -1.86 6.20
CA VAL A 22 -1.31 -2.39 6.88
C VAL A 22 -0.59 -1.27 7.61
N MET A 23 0.00 -0.32 6.89
CA MET A 23 0.73 0.80 7.48
C MET A 23 -0.21 1.90 8.02
N ILE A 24 -1.34 2.10 7.35
CA ILE A 24 -2.38 3.05 7.74
C ILE A 24 -3.66 2.32 8.18
N LYS A 25 -4.48 2.95 9.03
CA LYS A 25 -5.82 2.47 9.38
C LYS A 25 -6.86 2.99 8.40
N GLY A 26 -7.49 2.09 7.64
CA GLY A 26 -8.69 2.36 6.84
C GLY A 26 -8.58 1.89 5.39
N GLN A 27 -9.76 1.69 4.77
CA GLN A 27 -10.04 1.03 3.48
C GLN A 27 -9.37 1.58 2.21
N SER A 28 -8.50 2.60 2.34
CA SER A 28 -7.57 3.11 1.33
C SER A 28 -7.49 4.63 1.40
N ALA A 29 -6.33 5.19 1.05
CA ALA A 29 -6.20 6.61 0.73
C ALA A 29 -7.23 7.08 -0.33
N TYR A 30 -7.69 6.22 -1.25
CA TYR A 30 -8.67 6.62 -2.27
C TYR A 30 -10.00 7.07 -1.69
N LYS A 31 -10.45 6.50 -0.56
CA LYS A 31 -11.68 6.97 0.11
C LYS A 31 -11.55 8.43 0.56
N GLU A 32 -10.39 8.80 1.09
CA GLU A 32 -10.09 10.17 1.49
C GLU A 32 -9.93 11.10 0.28
N VAL A 33 -9.37 10.58 -0.82
CA VAL A 33 -9.32 11.31 -2.10
C VAL A 33 -10.74 11.61 -2.60
N LEU A 34 -11.61 10.60 -2.74
CA LEU A 34 -12.99 10.76 -3.20
C LEU A 34 -13.79 11.69 -2.29
N THR A 35 -13.65 11.56 -0.96
CA THR A 35 -14.30 12.44 0.02
C THR A 35 -13.85 13.89 -0.15
N TYR A 36 -12.55 14.11 -0.43
CA TYR A 36 -12.05 15.45 -0.70
C TYR A 36 -12.69 16.04 -1.96
N PHE A 37 -12.75 15.30 -3.07
CA PHE A 37 -13.33 15.79 -4.32
C PHE A 37 -14.81 16.14 -4.20
N TRP A 38 -15.58 15.31 -3.49
CA TRP A 38 -16.97 15.61 -3.16
C TRP A 38 -17.09 16.95 -2.40
N SER A 39 -16.15 17.25 -1.51
CA SER A 39 -16.20 18.49 -0.72
C SER A 39 -15.83 19.77 -1.48
N LEU A 40 -15.40 19.68 -2.75
CA LEU A 40 -15.02 20.85 -3.53
C LEU A 40 -16.26 21.60 -4.06
N PRO A 41 -16.43 22.91 -3.78
CA PRO A 41 -17.61 23.68 -4.20
C PRO A 41 -17.82 23.78 -5.72
N ILE A 42 -16.77 23.48 -6.50
CA ILE A 42 -16.74 23.64 -7.97
C ILE A 42 -17.15 22.32 -8.67
N VAL A 43 -17.25 21.22 -7.93
CA VAL A 43 -17.58 19.90 -8.48
C VAL A 43 -19.09 19.72 -8.48
N ASP A 44 -19.64 19.36 -9.65
CA ASP A 44 -20.99 18.82 -9.75
C ASP A 44 -21.00 17.43 -9.11
N ASN A 45 -21.37 17.40 -7.82
CA ASN A 45 -21.25 16.20 -6.99
C ASN A 45 -22.03 15.01 -7.54
N ILE A 46 -23.16 15.24 -8.23
CA ILE A 46 -23.95 14.15 -8.82
C ILE A 46 -23.14 13.50 -9.96
N LYS A 47 -22.62 14.30 -10.91
CA LYS A 47 -21.81 13.79 -12.01
C LYS A 47 -20.52 13.14 -11.55
N PHE A 48 -19.89 13.68 -10.49
CA PHE A 48 -18.69 13.09 -9.93
C PHE A 48 -18.95 11.70 -9.33
N ILE A 49 -20.05 11.54 -8.58
CA ILE A 49 -20.45 10.25 -8.01
C ILE A 49 -20.79 9.24 -9.11
N GLU A 50 -21.51 9.66 -10.16
CA GLU A 50 -21.83 8.81 -11.30
C GLU A 50 -20.56 8.31 -11.99
N ARG A 51 -19.63 9.21 -12.30
CA ARG A 51 -18.33 8.85 -12.90
C ARG A 51 -17.49 7.97 -11.97
N ALA A 52 -17.47 8.24 -10.67
CA ALA A 52 -16.75 7.43 -9.69
C ALA A 52 -17.32 6.00 -9.60
N LYS A 53 -18.65 5.87 -9.68
CA LYS A 53 -19.35 4.59 -9.69
C LYS A 53 -19.03 3.79 -10.96
N GLU A 54 -19.07 4.44 -12.13
CA GLU A 54 -18.68 3.81 -13.40
C GLU A 54 -17.24 3.27 -13.34
N LYS A 55 -16.30 4.09 -12.88
CA LYS A 55 -14.89 3.69 -12.76
C LYS A 55 -14.66 2.60 -11.71
N TYR A 56 -15.46 2.56 -10.65
CA TYR A 56 -15.45 1.46 -9.68
C TYR A 56 -15.89 0.13 -10.32
N PHE A 57 -16.96 0.14 -11.12
CA PHE A 57 -17.40 -1.08 -11.81
C PHE A 57 -16.38 -1.54 -12.85
N GLU A 58 -15.79 -0.61 -13.61
CA GLU A 58 -14.71 -0.91 -14.55
C GLU A 58 -13.52 -1.60 -13.84
N TYR A 59 -13.13 -1.11 -12.65
CA TYR A 59 -12.12 -1.77 -11.83
C TYR A 59 -12.54 -3.19 -11.41
N ILE A 60 -13.77 -3.39 -10.95
CA ILE A 60 -14.23 -4.72 -10.51
C ILE A 60 -14.21 -5.71 -11.67
N GLU A 61 -14.53 -5.27 -12.89
CA GLU A 61 -14.54 -6.11 -14.09
C GLU A 61 -13.13 -6.44 -14.60
N THR A 62 -12.21 -5.47 -14.52
CA THR A 62 -10.88 -5.57 -15.16
C THR A 62 -9.75 -5.88 -14.19
N GLY A 63 -9.93 -5.61 -12.91
CA GLY A 63 -8.87 -5.56 -11.89
C GLY A 63 -7.88 -4.41 -12.08
N ASP A 64 -8.11 -3.48 -13.02
CA ASP A 64 -7.18 -2.40 -13.34
C ASP A 64 -7.50 -1.12 -12.55
N VAL A 65 -6.58 -0.73 -11.66
CA VAL A 65 -6.74 0.46 -10.82
C VAL A 65 -6.58 1.77 -11.62
N ARG A 66 -6.11 1.76 -12.87
CA ARG A 66 -5.96 2.96 -13.72
C ARG A 66 -7.24 3.80 -13.78
N ALA A 67 -8.39 3.15 -13.85
CA ALA A 67 -9.70 3.79 -13.86
C ALA A 67 -9.90 4.74 -12.65
N PHE A 68 -9.44 4.36 -11.45
CA PHE A 68 -9.52 5.25 -10.29
C PHE A 68 -8.58 6.43 -10.36
N TYR A 69 -7.40 6.26 -10.95
CA TYR A 69 -6.45 7.35 -11.15
C TYR A 69 -7.01 8.38 -12.15
N GLU A 70 -7.73 7.94 -13.19
CA GLU A 70 -8.37 8.86 -14.14
C GLU A 70 -9.38 9.81 -13.50
N LEU A 71 -10.06 9.39 -12.41
CA LEU A 71 -10.96 10.25 -11.64
C LEU A 71 -10.25 11.47 -11.04
N LEU A 72 -8.93 11.35 -10.85
CA LEU A 72 -8.12 12.38 -10.22
C LEU A 72 -7.50 13.33 -11.28
N SER A 73 -7.78 13.15 -12.57
CA SER A 73 -7.29 14.06 -13.62
C SER A 73 -7.67 15.51 -13.32
N GLY A 74 -6.71 16.42 -13.44
CA GLY A 74 -6.87 17.85 -13.10
C GLY A 74 -6.70 18.17 -11.61
N CYS A 75 -6.46 17.17 -10.75
CA CYS A 75 -6.22 17.37 -9.33
C CYS A 75 -4.94 18.16 -9.08
N GLN A 76 -4.98 19.21 -8.26
CA GLN A 76 -3.74 19.82 -7.79
C GLN A 76 -3.01 18.88 -6.81
N VAL A 77 -1.69 18.72 -6.94
CA VAL A 77 -0.87 17.86 -6.06
C VAL A 77 -1.07 18.18 -4.58
N LYS A 78 -1.27 19.46 -4.23
CA LYS A 78 -1.55 19.88 -2.85
C LYS A 78 -2.81 19.23 -2.25
N VAL A 79 -3.75 18.79 -3.08
CA VAL A 79 -4.94 18.04 -2.67
C VAL A 79 -4.56 16.62 -2.26
N LEU A 80 -3.77 15.94 -3.08
CA LEU A 80 -3.25 14.60 -2.75
C LEU A 80 -2.39 14.66 -1.47
N ASP A 81 -1.62 15.73 -1.30
CA ASP A 81 -0.88 15.97 -0.05
C ASP A 81 -1.79 16.11 1.17
N ARG A 82 -2.97 16.73 1.01
CA ARG A 82 -3.94 16.88 2.12
C ARG A 82 -4.54 15.54 2.50
N VAL A 83 -4.69 14.61 1.56
CA VAL A 83 -5.15 13.25 1.86
C VAL A 83 -4.17 12.58 2.82
N ALA A 84 -2.86 12.69 2.58
CA ALA A 84 -1.85 12.12 3.47
C ALA A 84 -1.97 12.61 4.93
N ASN A 85 -2.43 13.85 5.16
CA ASN A 85 -2.67 14.38 6.51
C ASN A 85 -3.85 13.72 7.24
N LYS A 86 -4.80 13.14 6.50
CA LYS A 86 -6.01 12.50 7.07
C LYS A 86 -5.80 11.02 7.37
N LEU A 87 -4.76 10.41 6.81
CA LEU A 87 -4.46 9.00 7.01
C LEU A 87 -4.05 8.75 8.47
N LYS A 88 -4.68 7.75 9.09
CA LYS A 88 -4.43 7.40 10.49
C LYS A 88 -3.34 6.35 10.57
N LYS A 89 -2.38 6.53 11.50
CA LYS A 89 -1.33 5.52 11.75
C LYS A 89 -1.90 4.19 12.20
N ASN A 90 -1.41 3.09 11.64
CA ASN A 90 -1.57 1.77 12.25
C ASN A 90 -0.50 1.56 13.33
N LYS A 91 -0.82 1.90 14.59
CA LYS A 91 0.10 1.73 15.74
C LYS A 91 0.66 0.31 15.84
N ARG A 92 -0.13 -0.68 15.45
CA ARG A 92 0.30 -2.07 15.49
C ARG A 92 1.42 -2.36 14.50
N TRP A 93 1.29 -1.89 13.27
CA TRP A 93 2.35 -2.00 12.27
C TRP A 93 3.66 -1.40 12.80
N HIS A 94 3.60 -0.20 13.37
CA HIS A 94 4.77 0.44 13.97
C HIS A 94 5.42 -0.39 15.08
N ASN A 95 4.62 -1.03 15.95
CA ASN A 95 5.14 -1.90 17.00
C ASN A 95 5.77 -3.18 16.42
N LEU A 96 5.20 -3.72 15.34
CA LEU A 96 5.68 -4.94 14.70
C LEU A 96 6.99 -4.72 13.95
N VAL A 97 7.09 -3.65 13.16
CA VAL A 97 8.29 -3.37 12.36
C VAL A 97 9.43 -2.77 13.18
N GLY A 98 9.12 -2.05 14.27
CA GLY A 98 10.14 -1.48 15.15
C GLY A 98 11.18 -0.63 14.41
N ASN A 99 12.46 -0.97 14.58
CA ASN A 99 13.60 -0.30 13.92
C ASN A 99 14.11 -1.04 12.67
N THR A 100 13.33 -1.97 12.12
CA THR A 100 13.69 -2.78 10.96
C THR A 100 13.72 -1.92 9.69
N LYS A 101 14.60 -2.22 8.72
CA LYS A 101 14.58 -1.52 7.42
C LYS A 101 13.39 -2.00 6.59
N VAL A 102 12.40 -1.12 6.40
CA VAL A 102 11.16 -1.47 5.69
C VAL A 102 11.19 -0.93 4.26
N GLY A 103 10.89 -1.81 3.30
CA GLY A 103 10.50 -1.46 1.94
C GLY A 103 8.97 -1.45 1.79
N ILE A 104 8.43 -0.48 1.06
CA ILE A 104 7.00 -0.40 0.76
C ILE A 104 6.77 -0.86 -0.67
N VAL A 105 5.87 -1.83 -0.81
CA VAL A 105 5.35 -2.32 -2.10
C VAL A 105 3.85 -2.16 -2.03
N SER A 106 3.27 -1.25 -2.82
CA SER A 106 1.84 -0.96 -2.73
C SER A 106 1.22 -0.60 -4.07
N ARG A 107 -0.04 -1.00 -4.27
CA ARG A 107 -0.86 -0.57 -5.43
C ARG A 107 -1.32 0.89 -5.30
N ASN A 108 -1.09 1.52 -4.15
CA ASN A 108 -1.45 2.91 -3.90
C ASN A 108 -0.48 3.89 -4.61
N ASN A 109 -0.90 5.16 -4.63
CA ASN A 109 -0.25 6.28 -5.27
C ASN A 109 1.04 6.67 -4.53
N ARG A 110 2.19 6.61 -5.21
CA ARG A 110 3.50 6.93 -4.60
C ARG A 110 3.54 8.31 -3.94
N ARG A 111 2.90 9.32 -4.53
CA ARG A 111 2.92 10.69 -3.99
C ARG A 111 2.29 10.75 -2.60
N ILE A 112 1.19 10.03 -2.41
CA ILE A 112 0.49 9.96 -1.11
C ILE A 112 1.38 9.24 -0.09
N ILE A 113 1.95 8.09 -0.46
CA ILE A 113 2.86 7.32 0.40
C ILE A 113 4.05 8.19 0.84
N LEU A 114 4.77 8.79 -0.13
CA LEU A 114 5.93 9.62 0.13
C LEU A 114 5.60 10.79 1.07
N LYS A 115 4.47 11.44 0.85
CA LYS A 115 4.01 12.54 1.71
C LYS A 115 3.73 12.03 3.13
N TYR A 116 3.04 10.90 3.26
CA TYR A 116 2.71 10.31 4.55
C TYR A 116 3.97 9.93 5.35
N LEU A 117 4.97 9.31 4.71
CA LEU A 117 6.25 8.98 5.35
C LEU A 117 6.94 10.22 5.91
N LYS A 118 7.02 11.28 5.09
CA LYS A 118 7.64 12.55 5.48
C LYS A 118 6.91 13.22 6.65
N LEU A 119 5.58 13.25 6.63
CA LEU A 119 4.77 13.87 7.69
C LEU A 119 4.92 13.18 9.03
N ASN A 120 5.18 11.88 9.01
CA ASN A 120 5.20 11.04 10.18
C ASN A 120 6.61 10.64 10.62
N SER A 121 7.65 11.18 9.96
CA SER A 121 9.06 10.88 10.18
C SER A 121 9.34 9.37 10.18
N ILE A 122 8.78 8.66 9.20
CA ILE A 122 8.95 7.21 9.08
C ILE A 122 10.09 6.94 8.10
N ASP A 123 11.11 6.22 8.57
CA ASP A 123 12.24 5.79 7.77
C ASP A 123 11.89 4.46 7.06
N ALA A 124 11.30 4.58 5.87
CA ALA A 124 10.97 3.46 5.00
C ALA A 124 11.25 3.81 3.54
N GLU A 125 11.68 2.84 2.76
CA GLU A 125 11.97 3.01 1.33
C GLU A 125 10.76 2.60 0.48
N ILE A 126 10.34 3.41 -0.48
CA ILE A 126 9.31 2.99 -1.44
C ILE A 126 9.98 2.19 -2.56
N ILE A 127 9.92 0.87 -2.44
CA ILE A 127 10.47 -0.09 -3.40
C ILE A 127 9.67 -0.05 -4.69
N ALA A 128 8.35 -0.16 -4.57
CA ALA A 128 7.44 -0.12 -5.70
C ALA A 128 6.09 0.49 -5.30
N ALA A 129 5.63 1.45 -6.06
CA ALA A 129 4.30 2.02 -5.93
C ALA A 129 3.84 2.51 -7.30
N ASN A 130 2.54 2.64 -7.49
CA ASN A 130 2.01 3.15 -8.74
C ASN A 130 2.35 4.65 -8.86
N GLU A 131 2.94 5.02 -9.99
CA GLU A 131 3.56 6.34 -10.20
C GLU A 131 2.58 7.26 -10.94
N PRO A 132 1.95 8.22 -10.23
CA PRO A 132 1.12 9.20 -10.89
C PRO A 132 1.94 10.11 -11.82
N GLU A 133 1.50 10.31 -13.05
CA GLU A 133 2.01 11.38 -13.92
C GLU A 133 1.53 12.77 -13.43
N ILE A 134 2.49 13.63 -13.14
CA ILE A 134 2.27 15.00 -12.66
C ILE A 134 2.95 15.98 -13.61
N LEU A 135 2.18 16.94 -14.13
CA LEU A 135 2.69 18.05 -14.94
C LEU A 135 2.52 19.36 -14.16
N GLY A 136 3.63 19.98 -13.77
CA GLY A 136 3.62 21.13 -12.88
C GLY A 136 3.07 20.76 -11.49
N ASP A 137 1.98 21.40 -11.07
CA ASP A 137 1.28 21.10 -9.81
C ASP A 137 -0.01 20.31 -10.02
N ILE A 138 -0.23 19.72 -11.20
CA ILE A 138 -1.48 19.06 -11.58
C ILE A 138 -1.23 17.59 -11.93
N TYR A 139 -2.10 16.73 -11.41
CA TYR A 139 -2.16 15.32 -11.78
C TYR A 139 -2.91 15.14 -13.11
N THR A 140 -2.32 14.41 -14.05
CA THR A 140 -2.90 14.28 -15.41
C THR A 140 -4.02 13.24 -15.47
N GLY A 141 -4.07 12.32 -14.51
CA GLY A 141 -4.93 11.14 -14.54
C GLY A 141 -4.20 9.88 -15.00
N ASN A 142 -3.05 10.02 -15.66
CA ASN A 142 -2.25 8.87 -16.10
C ASN A 142 -1.37 8.34 -14.97
N VAL A 143 -1.19 7.02 -14.93
CA VAL A 143 -0.38 6.33 -13.92
C VAL A 143 0.44 5.22 -14.57
N ASP A 144 1.70 5.11 -14.17
CA ASP A 144 2.50 3.92 -14.46
C ASP A 144 2.23 2.85 -13.39
N ILE A 145 1.68 1.72 -13.82
CA ILE A 145 1.30 0.62 -12.93
C ILE A 145 2.50 -0.28 -12.68
N ILE A 146 3.23 0.06 -11.64
CA ILE A 146 4.40 -0.69 -11.18
C ILE A 146 3.98 -1.88 -10.33
N VAL A 147 2.92 -1.76 -9.53
CA VAL A 147 2.43 -2.83 -8.65
C VAL A 147 1.02 -3.23 -9.07
N ASN A 148 0.88 -4.51 -9.43
CA ASN A 148 -0.38 -5.20 -9.70
C ASN A 148 -0.27 -6.63 -9.12
N ASN A 149 -1.34 -7.41 -9.21
CA ASN A 149 -1.40 -8.75 -8.59
C ASN A 149 -0.27 -9.68 -9.09
N ASP A 150 0.03 -9.66 -10.40
CA ASP A 150 1.09 -10.50 -10.97
C ASP A 150 2.48 -10.14 -10.45
N LYS A 151 2.80 -8.84 -10.41
CA LYS A 151 4.10 -8.34 -9.94
C LYS A 151 4.22 -8.43 -8.42
N LEU A 152 3.10 -8.34 -7.69
CA LEU A 152 3.08 -8.52 -6.23
C LEU A 152 3.71 -9.85 -5.84
N VAL A 153 3.31 -10.93 -6.49
CA VAL A 153 3.87 -12.27 -6.25
C VAL A 153 5.38 -12.30 -6.46
N ASP A 154 5.88 -11.65 -7.52
CA ASP A 154 7.31 -11.55 -7.78
C ASP A 154 8.04 -10.79 -6.65
N PHE A 155 7.48 -9.69 -6.14
CA PHE A 155 8.07 -8.93 -5.03
C PHE A 155 8.14 -9.76 -3.73
N VAL A 156 7.08 -10.50 -3.43
CA VAL A 156 6.97 -11.31 -2.20
C VAL A 156 7.91 -12.51 -2.19
N LYS A 157 8.21 -13.10 -3.36
CA LYS A 157 9.15 -14.24 -3.42
C LYS A 157 10.57 -13.89 -3.01
N GLU A 158 10.97 -12.63 -3.17
CA GLU A 158 12.34 -12.16 -2.96
C GLU A 158 12.61 -11.74 -1.50
N LYS A 159 11.57 -11.45 -0.71
CA LYS A 159 11.71 -10.91 0.65
C LYS A 159 10.44 -11.10 1.49
N ASP A 160 10.59 -11.06 2.81
CA ASP A 160 9.47 -11.15 3.76
C ASP A 160 8.46 -10.02 3.54
N TYR A 161 7.17 -10.34 3.39
CA TYR A 161 6.13 -9.36 3.08
C TYR A 161 5.02 -9.32 4.13
N ILE A 162 4.67 -8.11 4.59
CA ILE A 162 3.52 -7.80 5.45
C ILE A 162 2.35 -7.30 4.59
N CYS A 163 1.28 -8.10 4.52
CA CYS A 163 0.16 -7.83 3.62
C CYS A 163 -1.20 -7.82 4.33
N GLY A 164 -2.19 -7.19 3.68
CA GLY A 164 -3.60 -7.19 4.07
C GLY A 164 -4.32 -8.50 3.71
N ASP A 165 -5.64 -8.56 3.95
CA ASP A 165 -6.44 -9.76 3.67
C ASP A 165 -6.60 -10.02 2.15
N GLU A 166 -6.71 -8.98 1.31
CA GLU A 166 -6.83 -9.13 -0.16
C GLU A 166 -5.54 -9.70 -0.77
N GLU A 167 -4.38 -9.13 -0.42
CA GLU A 167 -3.09 -9.63 -0.88
C GLU A 167 -2.83 -11.07 -0.41
N LYS A 168 -3.34 -11.45 0.76
CA LYS A 168 -3.23 -12.81 1.26
C LYS A 168 -4.01 -13.80 0.38
N GLU A 169 -5.24 -13.47 0.00
CA GLU A 169 -6.03 -14.30 -0.93
C GLU A 169 -5.33 -14.47 -2.28
N ILE A 170 -4.71 -13.40 -2.79
CA ILE A 170 -3.88 -13.45 -4.00
C ILE A 170 -2.74 -14.45 -3.78
N LEU A 171 -1.93 -14.29 -2.74
CA LEU A 171 -0.75 -15.13 -2.48
C LEU A 171 -1.09 -16.61 -2.24
N GLU A 172 -2.19 -16.90 -1.54
CA GLU A 172 -2.70 -18.27 -1.36
C GLU A 172 -3.10 -18.91 -2.69
N GLY A 173 -3.71 -18.13 -3.60
CA GLY A 173 -4.01 -18.58 -4.97
C GLY A 173 -2.76 -18.98 -5.78
N PHE A 174 -1.60 -18.41 -5.45
CA PHE A 174 -0.30 -18.75 -6.05
C PHE A 174 0.52 -19.77 -5.24
N GLY A 175 -0.05 -20.35 -4.17
CA GLY A 175 0.60 -21.37 -3.35
C GLY A 175 1.74 -20.83 -2.47
N ILE A 176 1.72 -19.54 -2.13
CA ILE A 176 2.68 -18.95 -1.21
C ILE A 176 2.11 -19.04 0.21
N ASP A 177 2.78 -19.83 1.05
CA ASP A 177 2.41 -19.98 2.46
C ASP A 177 2.63 -18.68 3.23
N SER A 178 1.57 -18.21 3.90
CA SER A 178 1.60 -17.03 4.76
C SER A 178 1.24 -17.43 6.19
N ILE A 179 1.94 -16.87 7.19
CA ILE A 179 1.56 -17.03 8.60
C ILE A 179 0.69 -15.84 8.99
N LYS A 180 -0.55 -16.13 9.37
CA LYS A 180 -1.46 -15.15 9.97
C LYS A 180 -0.98 -14.76 11.35
N LEU A 181 -0.52 -13.53 11.50
CA LEU A 181 -0.26 -12.94 12.82
C LEU A 181 -1.54 -12.36 13.41
N ASP A 182 -2.39 -11.76 12.56
CA ASP A 182 -3.76 -11.27 12.86
C ASP A 182 -4.52 -10.86 11.58
N LYS A 183 -5.75 -10.32 11.68
CA LYS A 183 -6.50 -9.68 10.59
C LYS A 183 -5.60 -8.68 9.84
N GLY A 184 -5.42 -8.90 8.55
CA GLY A 184 -4.63 -8.05 7.67
C GLY A 184 -3.13 -7.96 8.00
N ILE A 185 -2.55 -8.93 8.71
CA ILE A 185 -1.11 -8.99 8.98
C ILE A 185 -0.63 -10.41 8.80
N TYR A 186 0.04 -10.64 7.68
CA TYR A 186 0.63 -11.92 7.34
C TYR A 186 2.12 -11.76 7.14
N ILE A 187 2.92 -12.69 7.65
CA ILE A 187 4.32 -12.80 7.24
C ILE A 187 4.37 -13.88 6.18
N CYS A 188 4.71 -13.49 4.96
CA CYS A 188 5.00 -14.43 3.88
C CYS A 188 6.50 -14.70 3.89
N SER A 189 6.90 -15.93 4.23
CA SER A 189 8.29 -16.32 4.03
C SER A 189 8.44 -17.82 3.73
N ASN A 190 9.18 -18.08 2.65
CA ASN A 190 9.79 -19.37 2.33
C ASN A 190 11.05 -19.64 3.19
N GLN A 191 11.33 -18.81 4.20
CA GLN A 191 12.49 -18.96 5.08
C GLN A 191 12.06 -19.48 6.46
N LYS A 192 12.40 -20.74 6.74
CA LYS A 192 12.20 -21.40 8.05
C LYS A 192 12.80 -20.60 9.21
N ASP A 193 13.90 -19.89 8.98
CA ASP A 193 14.70 -19.26 10.05
C ASP A 193 14.03 -18.02 10.67
N PHE A 194 13.20 -17.28 9.92
CA PHE A 194 12.41 -16.18 10.49
C PHE A 194 11.22 -16.71 11.29
N LYS A 195 10.60 -17.82 10.84
CA LYS A 195 9.54 -18.51 11.59
C LYS A 195 10.07 -18.92 12.96
N GLU A 196 11.25 -19.55 13.01
CA GLU A 196 11.87 -19.98 14.28
C GLU A 196 12.21 -18.80 15.21
N ASN A 197 12.81 -17.71 14.70
CA ASN A 197 13.11 -16.53 15.51
C ASN A 197 11.84 -15.80 16.00
N TYR A 198 10.78 -15.73 15.19
CA TYR A 198 9.50 -15.15 15.58
C TYR A 198 8.80 -15.98 16.68
N TYR A 199 8.81 -17.31 16.57
CA TYR A 199 8.27 -18.18 17.62
C TYR A 199 9.05 -18.07 18.94
N ILE A 200 10.39 -17.93 18.88
CA ILE A 200 11.23 -17.66 20.06
C ILE A 200 10.84 -16.32 20.72
N MET A 201 10.62 -15.27 19.91
CA MET A 201 10.18 -13.96 20.42
C MET A 201 8.78 -13.99 21.07
N GLN A 202 7.88 -14.89 20.66
CA GLN A 202 6.59 -15.10 21.31
C GLN A 202 6.69 -15.93 22.59
N SER A 203 7.55 -16.95 22.64
CA SER A 203 7.74 -17.80 23.84
C SER A 203 8.39 -17.03 25.00
N ASP A 204 9.18 -16.01 24.71
CA ASP A 204 9.84 -15.16 25.71
C ASP A 204 8.89 -14.14 26.37
N GLY A 205 7.58 -14.18 26.06
CA GLY A 205 6.54 -13.38 26.74
C GLY A 205 6.50 -11.89 26.37
N LYS A 206 7.34 -11.42 25.44
CA LYS A 206 7.41 -10.00 25.06
C LYS A 206 6.18 -9.47 24.30
N PHE A 207 5.29 -10.35 23.83
CA PHE A 207 4.06 -9.99 23.10
C PHE A 207 2.75 -10.27 23.86
N LYS A 208 2.80 -10.72 25.13
CA LYS A 208 1.59 -11.10 25.87
C LYS A 208 0.62 -9.97 26.23
N ASN A 209 0.90 -8.71 25.89
CA ASN A 209 0.04 -7.57 26.22
C ASN A 209 -0.25 -6.72 24.98
N PHE A 210 -1.18 -7.16 24.14
CA PHE A 210 -1.82 -6.30 23.14
C PHE A 210 -3.32 -6.61 23.08
N GLU A 211 -4.03 -6.24 24.15
CA GLU A 211 -5.43 -5.85 24.07
C GLU A 211 -5.55 -4.45 23.45
#